data_AF-A0A231H477-F1
#
_entry.id   AF-A0A231H477-F1
#
_cell.length_a   1.000
_cell.length_b   1.000
_cell.length_c   1.000
_cell.angle_alpha   90.00
_cell.angle_beta   90.00
_cell.angle_gamma   90.00
#
_symmetry.space_group_name_H-M   'P 1'
#
loop_
_entity.id
_entity.type
_entity.pdbx_description
1 polymer ?
#
loop_
_entity_poly.entity_id
_entity_poly.type
_entity_poly.pdbx_seq_one_letter_code
_entity_poly.pdbx_strand_id
1 'polypeptide(L)'
;MTIDRRSATGDTEQLSTATTLRERPISPAKRVPGENGVWIFIYGDLTVFGLLFCMYMLYRSHQTTVFADSQKSLFQDIGFANTIILLISSLFVVIGMRALAGGGNRRARGAFVGAMACGVAFVAFKIVEWSAEADAGRTPYTNDFYQLYYILTGLHLVHVLVGLGVLVYLFKTAQVSVVGPSRLATAESGACFWHMVDLLWVVIFPLIYLLT
;
A
#
# COMPACT_ATOMS: atom_id res chain seq x y z
N MET A 1 -59.14 -32.00 54.49
CA MET A 1 -57.86 -31.38 54.87
C MET A 1 -57.07 -31.20 53.58
N THR A 2 -57.26 -30.06 52.93
CA THR A 2 -56.81 -29.79 51.55
C THR A 2 -55.65 -28.80 51.66
N ILE A 3 -54.43 -29.26 51.40
CA ILE A 3 -53.23 -28.41 51.48
C ILE A 3 -53.16 -27.55 50.21
N ASP A 4 -53.24 -26.24 50.42
CA ASP A 4 -53.13 -25.20 49.41
C ASP A 4 -51.72 -25.19 48.78
N ARG A 5 -51.68 -25.30 47.46
CA ARG A 5 -50.48 -25.51 46.63
C ARG A 5 -50.17 -24.27 45.78
N ARG A 6 -50.51 -23.07 46.24
CA ARG A 6 -50.40 -21.82 45.45
C ARG A 6 -49.22 -20.90 45.79
N SER A 7 -48.39 -21.19 46.78
CA SER A 7 -47.33 -20.25 47.20
C SER A 7 -45.94 -20.47 46.60
N ALA A 8 -45.70 -21.51 45.80
CA ALA A 8 -44.36 -21.84 45.27
C ALA A 8 -44.10 -21.37 43.82
N THR A 9 -45.10 -20.83 43.14
CA THR A 9 -45.02 -20.50 41.70
C THR A 9 -44.59 -19.05 41.43
N GLY A 10 -44.54 -18.18 42.44
CA GLY A 10 -44.19 -16.77 42.26
C GLY A 10 -42.69 -16.48 42.15
N ASP A 11 -41.85 -17.27 42.85
CA ASP A 11 -40.40 -17.02 42.90
C ASP A 11 -39.65 -17.55 41.68
N THR A 12 -40.23 -18.54 40.97
CA THR A 12 -39.63 -19.14 39.77
C THR A 12 -39.78 -18.25 38.53
N GLU A 13 -40.81 -17.41 38.44
CA GLU A 13 -40.92 -16.41 37.37
C GLU A 13 -39.95 -15.23 37.55
N GLN A 14 -39.68 -14.79 38.79
CA GLN A 14 -38.75 -13.70 39.02
C GLN A 14 -37.29 -14.10 38.80
N LEU A 15 -36.91 -15.35 39.12
CA LEU A 15 -35.57 -15.86 38.84
C LEU A 15 -35.33 -16.08 37.33
N SER A 16 -36.39 -16.38 36.56
CA SER A 16 -36.31 -16.50 35.09
C SER A 16 -36.15 -15.15 34.40
N THR A 17 -36.75 -14.09 34.95
CA THR A 17 -36.72 -12.75 34.35
C THR A 17 -35.36 -12.04 34.51
N ALA A 18 -34.59 -12.37 35.56
CA ALA A 18 -33.28 -11.74 35.82
C ALA A 18 -32.10 -12.32 35.02
N THR A 19 -32.28 -13.45 34.31
CA THR A 19 -31.23 -14.10 33.51
C THR A 19 -31.43 -13.87 32.01
N THR A 20 -31.98 -12.72 31.64
CA THR A 20 -31.81 -12.17 30.28
C THR A 20 -30.65 -11.18 30.33
N LEU A 21 -29.46 -11.66 30.69
CA LEU A 21 -28.22 -10.94 30.38
C LEU A 21 -28.15 -10.87 28.86
N ARG A 22 -28.69 -9.77 28.34
CA ARG A 22 -28.61 -9.31 26.97
C ARG A 22 -27.16 -9.45 26.54
N GLU A 23 -26.85 -10.55 25.85
CA GLU A 23 -25.59 -10.73 25.15
C GLU A 23 -25.46 -9.50 24.25
N ARG A 24 -24.61 -8.56 24.66
CA ARG A 24 -24.24 -7.45 23.81
C ARG A 24 -23.61 -8.10 22.58
N PRO A 25 -24.05 -7.77 21.36
CA PRO A 25 -23.35 -8.25 20.17
C PRO A 25 -21.89 -7.86 20.35
N ILE A 26 -21.03 -8.87 20.47
CA ILE A 26 -19.59 -8.70 20.56
C ILE A 26 -19.25 -7.91 19.29
N SER A 27 -18.90 -6.64 19.45
CA SER A 27 -18.50 -5.78 18.34
C SER A 27 -17.46 -6.56 17.54
N PRO A 28 -17.66 -6.77 16.22
CA PRO A 28 -16.76 -7.61 15.45
C PRO A 28 -15.36 -7.04 15.67
N ALA A 29 -14.50 -7.84 16.31
CA ALA A 29 -13.13 -7.44 16.61
C ALA A 29 -12.55 -6.85 15.33
N LYS A 30 -12.06 -5.61 15.41
CA LYS A 30 -11.48 -4.87 14.30
C LYS A 30 -10.35 -5.73 13.73
N ARG A 31 -10.66 -6.54 12.72
CA ARG A 31 -9.68 -7.43 12.08
C ARG A 31 -8.68 -6.51 11.42
N VAL A 32 -7.43 -6.62 11.81
CA VAL A 32 -6.35 -6.02 11.02
C VAL A 32 -6.34 -6.81 9.71
N PRO A 33 -6.60 -6.16 8.57
CA PRO A 33 -6.53 -6.84 7.28
C PRO A 33 -5.10 -7.35 7.09
N GLY A 34 -4.97 -8.65 6.84
CA GLY A 34 -3.70 -9.28 6.48
C GLY A 34 -3.05 -10.17 7.53
N GLU A 35 -2.21 -11.08 7.05
CA GLU A 35 -1.40 -11.97 7.89
C GLU A 35 -0.33 -11.15 8.62
N ASN A 36 -0.12 -11.43 9.92
CA ASN A 36 0.84 -10.68 10.76
C ASN A 36 2.25 -10.59 10.16
N GLY A 37 2.67 -11.60 9.37
CA GLY A 37 3.97 -11.63 8.70
C GLY A 37 4.17 -10.54 7.64
N VAL A 38 3.11 -10.14 6.92
CA VAL A 38 3.21 -9.10 5.88
C VAL A 38 3.48 -7.73 6.50
N TRP A 39 2.93 -7.45 7.68
CA TRP A 39 3.17 -6.19 8.38
C TRP A 39 4.60 -6.05 8.86
N ILE A 40 5.20 -7.12 9.39
CA ILE A 40 6.61 -7.13 9.80
C ILE A 40 7.52 -6.85 8.60
N PHE A 41 7.22 -7.47 7.46
CA PHE A 41 7.94 -7.21 6.21
C PHE A 41 7.80 -5.74 5.78
N ILE A 42 6.58 -5.19 5.78
CA ILE A 42 6.32 -3.78 5.45
C ILE A 42 7.10 -2.82 6.37
N TYR A 43 7.09 -3.05 7.68
CA TYR A 43 7.85 -2.19 8.61
C TYR A 43 9.36 -2.32 8.41
N GLY A 44 9.85 -3.52 8.08
CA GLY A 44 11.23 -3.76 7.71
C GLY A 44 11.66 -2.92 6.51
N ASP A 45 10.89 -3.00 5.41
CA ASP A 45 11.15 -2.21 4.19
C ASP A 45 11.10 -0.70 4.47
N LEU A 46 10.08 -0.23 5.20
CA LEU A 46 9.98 1.17 5.59
C LEU A 46 11.17 1.64 6.42
N THR A 47 11.73 0.78 7.27
CA THR A 47 12.93 1.11 8.07
C THR A 47 14.16 1.24 7.17
N VAL A 48 14.34 0.32 6.22
CA VAL A 48 15.45 0.37 5.25
C VAL A 48 15.37 1.65 4.40
N PHE A 49 14.20 1.96 3.84
CA PHE A 49 13.99 3.20 3.10
C PHE A 49 14.16 4.44 3.99
N GLY A 50 13.66 4.41 5.23
CA GLY A 50 13.84 5.49 6.19
C GLY A 50 15.32 5.80 6.46
N LEU A 51 16.15 4.77 6.62
CA LEU A 51 17.60 4.94 6.77
C LEU A 51 18.24 5.54 5.51
N LEU A 52 17.82 5.09 4.32
CA LEU A 52 18.30 5.66 3.05
C LEU A 52 17.87 7.12 2.88
N PHE A 53 16.66 7.49 3.29
CA PHE A 53 16.20 8.89 3.29
C PHE A 53 17.02 9.75 4.25
N CYS A 54 17.30 9.27 5.46
CA CYS A 54 18.18 9.95 6.41
C CYS A 54 19.59 10.13 5.82
N MET A 55 20.15 9.09 5.21
CA MET A 55 21.45 9.15 4.53
C MET A 55 21.43 10.22 3.43
N TYR A 56 20.41 10.26 2.58
CA TYR A 56 20.28 11.29 1.55
C TYR A 56 20.24 12.70 2.14
N MET A 57 19.46 12.92 3.21
CA MET A 57 19.37 14.22 3.87
C MET A 57 20.72 14.68 4.45
N LEU A 58 21.50 13.75 5.03
CA LEU A 58 22.84 14.06 5.54
C LEU A 58 23.79 14.47 4.41
N TYR A 59 23.90 13.68 3.34
CA TYR A 59 24.76 14.01 2.20
C TYR A 59 24.38 15.35 1.55
N ARG A 60 23.08 15.59 1.38
CA ARG A 60 22.55 16.87 0.90
C ARG A 60 22.99 18.04 1.78
N SER A 61 22.93 17.89 3.10
CA SER A 61 23.30 18.97 4.04
C SER A 61 24.77 19.38 3.95
N HIS A 62 25.64 18.45 3.51
CA HIS A 62 27.07 18.69 3.34
C HIS A 62 27.44 19.22 1.93
N GLN A 63 26.63 18.98 0.90
CA GLN A 63 26.95 19.30 -0.51
C GLN A 63 25.79 20.02 -1.23
N THR A 64 25.34 21.14 -0.69
CA THR A 64 24.14 21.85 -1.18
C THR A 64 24.28 22.38 -2.62
N THR A 65 25.46 22.79 -3.07
CA THR A 65 25.69 23.34 -4.41
C THR A 65 25.62 22.28 -5.51
N VAL A 66 26.26 21.13 -5.31
CA VAL A 66 26.26 19.99 -6.26
C VAL A 66 24.86 19.40 -6.40
N PHE A 67 24.11 19.34 -5.30
CA PHE A 67 22.71 18.86 -5.29
C PHE A 67 21.80 19.85 -6.02
N ALA A 68 21.91 21.15 -5.74
CA ALA A 68 21.07 22.17 -6.39
C ALA A 68 21.29 22.25 -7.91
N ASP A 69 22.52 22.10 -8.39
CA ASP A 69 22.82 22.13 -9.83
C ASP A 69 22.43 20.82 -10.54
N SER A 70 22.59 19.67 -9.88
CA SER A 70 22.15 18.37 -10.43
C SER A 70 20.63 18.21 -10.44
N GLN A 71 19.90 18.88 -9.53
CA GLN A 71 18.43 18.85 -9.54
C GLN A 71 17.81 19.65 -10.68
N LYS A 72 18.42 20.76 -11.09
CA LYS A 72 17.93 21.57 -12.23
C LYS A 72 17.99 20.81 -13.55
N SER A 73 18.85 19.81 -13.65
CA SER A 73 18.96 18.98 -14.85
C SER A 73 17.93 17.85 -14.94
N LEU A 74 17.15 17.59 -13.88
CA LEU A 74 16.09 16.59 -13.87
C LEU A 74 14.78 17.13 -14.46
N PHE A 75 14.07 16.28 -15.19
CA PHE A 75 12.76 16.59 -15.75
C PHE A 75 11.66 16.53 -14.68
N GLN A 76 11.45 17.65 -13.99
CA GLN A 76 10.48 17.77 -12.89
C GLN A 76 9.03 17.44 -13.32
N ASP A 77 8.66 17.76 -14.56
CA ASP A 77 7.33 17.47 -15.12
C ASP A 77 7.05 15.97 -15.23
N ILE A 78 8.07 15.17 -15.59
CA ILE A 78 7.97 13.71 -15.68
C ILE A 78 7.81 13.10 -14.28
N GLY A 79 8.53 13.63 -13.29
CA GLY A 79 8.37 13.24 -11.88
C GLY A 79 6.97 13.52 -11.33
N PHE A 80 6.40 14.69 -11.67
CA PHE A 80 5.05 15.06 -11.26
C PHE A 80 3.98 14.19 -11.92
N ALA A 81 4.08 13.96 -13.24
CA ALA A 81 3.18 13.07 -13.97
C ALA A 81 3.21 11.64 -13.39
N ASN A 82 4.39 11.11 -13.07
CA ASN A 82 4.54 9.80 -12.45
C ASN A 82 3.84 9.70 -11.09
N THR A 83 3.93 10.74 -10.27
CA THR A 83 3.27 10.79 -8.97
C THR A 83 1.75 10.76 -9.12
N ILE A 84 1.20 11.53 -10.07
CA ILE A 84 -0.24 11.49 -10.37
C ILE A 84 -0.66 10.09 -10.83
N ILE A 85 0.11 9.46 -11.73
CA ILE A 85 -0.19 8.12 -12.24
C ILE A 85 -0.24 7.09 -11.10
N LEU A 86 0.69 7.16 -10.15
CA LEU A 86 0.72 6.25 -9.02
C LEU A 86 -0.44 6.49 -8.03
N LEU A 87 -0.79 7.74 -7.75
CA LEU A 87 -1.97 8.07 -6.94
C LEU A 87 -3.27 7.55 -7.59
N ILE A 88 -3.40 7.68 -8.91
CA ILE A 88 -4.51 7.11 -9.67
C ILE A 88 -4.50 5.58 -9.58
N SER A 89 -3.32 4.95 -9.68
CA SER A 89 -3.17 3.50 -9.49
C SER A 89 -3.64 3.06 -8.10
N SER A 90 -3.28 3.80 -7.07
CA SER A 90 -3.69 3.59 -5.69
C SER A 90 -5.22 3.60 -5.56
N LEU A 91 -5.86 4.60 -6.17
CA LEU A 91 -7.33 4.68 -6.21
C LEU A 91 -7.96 3.47 -6.91
N PHE A 92 -7.40 3.02 -8.02
CA PHE A 92 -7.86 1.81 -8.71
C PHE A 92 -7.77 0.57 -7.82
N VAL A 93 -6.68 0.39 -7.05
CA VAL A 93 -6.57 -0.74 -6.11
C VAL A 93 -7.67 -0.69 -5.04
N VAL A 94 -7.96 0.49 -4.46
CA VAL A 94 -9.05 0.64 -3.48
C VAL A 94 -10.41 0.27 -4.09
N ILE A 95 -10.70 0.76 -5.29
CA ILE A 95 -11.95 0.44 -6.01
C ILE A 95 -12.02 -1.06 -6.28
N GLY A 96 -10.90 -1.67 -6.69
CA GLY A 96 -10.79 -3.10 -6.96
C GLY A 96 -11.07 -3.95 -5.73
N MET A 97 -10.48 -3.60 -4.59
CA MET A 97 -10.67 -4.30 -3.32
C MET A 97 -12.11 -4.17 -2.80
N ARG A 98 -12.72 -2.98 -2.89
CA ARG A 98 -14.14 -2.79 -2.52
C ARG A 98 -15.07 -3.62 -3.40
N ALA A 99 -14.80 -3.67 -4.70
CA ALA A 99 -15.57 -4.49 -5.63
C ALA A 99 -15.38 -5.99 -5.36
N LEU A 100 -14.16 -6.42 -5.00
CA LEU A 100 -13.85 -7.81 -4.65
C LEU A 100 -14.60 -8.25 -3.39
N ALA A 101 -14.64 -7.41 -2.35
CA ALA A 101 -15.38 -7.68 -1.12
C ALA A 101 -16.91 -7.73 -1.33
N GLY A 102 -17.43 -6.96 -2.29
CA GLY A 102 -18.85 -6.93 -2.65
C GLY A 102 -19.28 -7.96 -3.70
N GLY A 103 -18.41 -8.89 -4.12
CA GLY A 103 -18.70 -9.91 -5.15
C GLY A 103 -18.76 -9.37 -6.59
N GLY A 104 -18.36 -8.11 -6.81
CA GLY A 104 -18.37 -7.41 -8.09
C GLY A 104 -17.17 -7.73 -8.98
N ASN A 105 -16.94 -9.00 -9.31
CA ASN A 105 -15.73 -9.50 -9.98
C ASN A 105 -15.35 -8.75 -11.28
N ARG A 106 -16.34 -8.33 -12.09
CA ARG A 106 -16.05 -7.58 -13.33
C ARG A 106 -15.45 -6.20 -13.06
N ARG A 107 -15.96 -5.49 -12.05
CA ARG A 107 -15.44 -4.18 -11.64
C ARG A 107 -14.07 -4.34 -10.97
N ALA A 108 -13.90 -5.35 -10.13
CA ALA A 108 -12.62 -5.66 -9.49
C ALA A 108 -11.51 -5.92 -10.53
N ARG A 109 -11.80 -6.75 -11.54
CA ARG A 109 -10.86 -7.03 -12.64
C ARG A 109 -10.49 -5.77 -13.42
N GLY A 110 -11.46 -4.95 -13.82
CA GLY A 110 -11.20 -3.71 -14.54
C GLY A 110 -10.32 -2.74 -13.74
N ALA A 111 -10.57 -2.62 -12.44
CA ALA A 111 -9.79 -1.77 -11.55
C ALA A 111 -8.35 -2.29 -11.38
N PHE A 112 -8.14 -3.58 -11.17
CA PHE A 112 -6.78 -4.14 -11.07
C PHE A 112 -6.00 -4.03 -12.38
N VAL A 113 -6.67 -4.17 -13.54
CA VAL A 113 -6.04 -3.92 -14.86
C VAL A 113 -5.64 -2.46 -15.00
N GLY A 114 -6.50 -1.52 -14.59
CA GLY A 114 -6.17 -0.09 -14.57
C GLY A 114 -4.94 0.20 -13.69
N ALA A 115 -4.90 -0.37 -12.48
CA ALA A 115 -3.75 -0.23 -11.59
C ALA A 115 -2.46 -0.82 -12.19
N MET A 116 -2.53 -2.00 -12.83
CA MET A 116 -1.38 -2.61 -13.52
C MET A 116 -0.88 -1.72 -14.66
N ALA A 117 -1.79 -1.15 -15.46
CA ALA A 117 -1.44 -0.25 -16.56
C ALA A 117 -0.72 1.01 -16.04
N CYS A 118 -1.19 1.60 -14.93
CA CYS A 118 -0.52 2.72 -14.28
C CYS A 118 0.89 2.35 -13.78
N GLY A 119 1.04 1.19 -13.13
CA GLY A 119 2.35 0.70 -12.68
C GLY A 119 3.33 0.45 -13.83
N VAL A 120 2.87 -0.12 -14.94
CA VAL A 120 3.70 -0.31 -16.15
C VAL A 120 4.07 1.02 -16.79
N ALA A 121 3.14 1.98 -16.85
CA ALA A 121 3.43 3.32 -17.36
C ALA A 121 4.51 4.01 -16.51
N PHE A 122 4.43 3.90 -15.19
CA PHE A 122 5.46 4.42 -14.28
C PHE A 122 6.85 3.82 -14.57
N VAL A 123 6.93 2.48 -14.71
CA VAL A 123 8.18 1.79 -15.05
C VAL A 123 8.72 2.29 -16.41
N ALA A 124 7.86 2.45 -17.42
CA ALA A 124 8.26 2.93 -18.73
C ALA A 124 8.81 4.36 -18.69
N PHE A 125 8.13 5.29 -18.00
CA PHE A 125 8.62 6.66 -17.81
C PHE A 125 9.97 6.69 -17.10
N LYS A 126 10.18 5.82 -16.11
CA LYS A 126 11.46 5.73 -15.41
C LYS A 126 12.59 5.21 -16.28
N ILE A 127 12.34 4.21 -17.10
CA ILE A 127 13.33 3.69 -18.04
C ILE A 127 13.72 4.76 -19.06
N VAL A 128 12.74 5.51 -19.59
CA VAL A 128 13.01 6.63 -20.52
C VAL A 128 13.87 7.70 -19.86
N GLU A 129 13.53 8.10 -18.64
CA GLU A 129 14.30 9.10 -17.88
C GLU A 129 15.74 8.62 -17.64
N TRP A 130 15.92 7.39 -17.14
CA TRP A 130 17.26 6.81 -16.94
C TRP A 130 18.05 6.70 -18.23
N SER A 131 17.42 6.35 -19.36
CA SER A 131 18.11 6.32 -20.65
C SER A 131 18.57 7.69 -21.10
N ALA A 132 17.75 8.73 -20.91
CA ALA A 132 18.10 10.10 -21.25
C ALA A 132 19.23 10.64 -20.35
N GLU A 133 19.22 10.32 -19.05
CA GLU A 133 20.29 10.68 -18.12
C GLU A 133 21.60 9.94 -18.46
N ALA A 134 21.52 8.66 -18.83
CA ALA A 134 22.67 7.87 -19.25
C ALA A 134 23.29 8.40 -20.55
N ASP A 135 22.47 8.76 -21.54
CA ASP A 135 22.90 9.39 -22.79
C ASP A 135 23.55 10.76 -22.55
N ALA A 136 23.11 11.49 -21.53
CA ALA A 136 23.72 12.74 -21.07
C ALA A 136 25.02 12.54 -20.26
N GLY A 137 25.50 11.29 -20.10
CA GLY A 137 26.71 10.96 -19.34
C GLY A 137 26.56 11.01 -17.83
N ARG A 138 25.32 11.08 -17.31
CA ARG A 138 25.02 11.17 -15.87
C ARG A 138 24.79 9.79 -15.30
N THR A 139 25.90 9.18 -14.90
CA THR A 139 25.96 7.83 -14.35
C THR A 139 25.97 7.87 -12.82
N PRO A 140 25.79 6.74 -12.13
CA PRO A 140 25.91 6.66 -10.68
C PRO A 140 27.27 7.11 -10.13
N TYR A 141 28.30 7.17 -10.99
CA TYR A 141 29.66 7.57 -10.62
C TYR A 141 29.93 9.06 -10.87
N THR A 142 28.97 9.81 -11.43
CA THR A 142 29.17 11.21 -11.77
C THR A 142 29.26 12.08 -10.53
N ASN A 143 28.31 11.95 -9.58
CA ASN A 143 28.29 12.68 -8.31
C ASN A 143 27.52 11.87 -7.26
N ASP A 144 27.74 12.17 -5.98
CA ASP A 144 27.03 11.55 -4.84
C ASP A 144 25.49 11.69 -4.96
N PHE A 145 25.00 12.79 -5.54
CA PHE A 145 23.59 12.99 -5.85
C PHE A 145 23.05 11.92 -6.81
N TYR A 146 23.72 11.70 -7.95
CA TYR A 146 23.29 10.70 -8.92
C TYR A 146 23.41 9.29 -8.35
N GLN A 147 24.43 9.01 -7.54
CA GLN A 147 24.58 7.73 -6.85
C GLN A 147 23.35 7.42 -5.98
N LEU A 148 22.98 8.35 -5.10
CA LEU A 148 21.83 8.19 -4.20
C LEU A 148 20.50 8.20 -4.97
N TYR A 149 20.40 9.01 -6.02
CA TYR A 149 19.25 9.02 -6.94
C TYR A 149 19.01 7.62 -7.55
N TYR A 150 20.04 7.02 -8.15
CA TYR A 150 19.92 5.69 -8.78
C TYR A 150 19.65 4.60 -7.76
N ILE A 151 20.24 4.67 -6.55
CA ILE A 151 19.98 3.69 -5.48
C ILE A 151 18.53 3.80 -4.98
N LEU A 152 18.06 5.01 -4.65
CA LEU A 152 16.70 5.22 -4.12
C LEU A 152 15.63 4.87 -5.16
N THR A 153 15.76 5.41 -6.37
CA THR A 153 14.78 5.17 -7.44
C THR A 153 14.86 3.74 -7.97
N GLY A 154 16.05 3.14 -8.04
CA GLY A 154 16.24 1.76 -8.47
C GLY A 154 15.69 0.75 -7.47
N LEU A 155 15.95 0.94 -6.18
CA LEU A 155 15.36 0.09 -5.14
C LEU A 155 13.83 0.19 -5.18
N HIS A 156 13.29 1.41 -5.31
CA HIS A 156 11.86 1.61 -5.46
C HIS A 156 11.30 0.93 -6.71
N LEU A 157 11.99 1.01 -7.85
CA LEU A 157 11.57 0.34 -9.09
C LEU A 157 11.45 -1.18 -8.91
N VAL A 158 12.41 -1.80 -8.22
CA VAL A 158 12.33 -3.23 -7.86
C VAL A 158 11.07 -3.53 -7.04
N HIS A 159 10.73 -2.69 -6.07
CA HIS A 159 9.51 -2.86 -5.28
C HIS A 159 8.24 -2.69 -6.11
N VAL A 160 8.21 -1.75 -7.06
CA VAL A 160 7.09 -1.61 -8.01
C VAL A 160 6.94 -2.86 -8.87
N LEU A 161 8.03 -3.47 -9.33
CA LEU A 161 7.99 -4.73 -10.08
C LEU A 161 7.44 -5.89 -9.24
N VAL A 162 7.86 -6.00 -7.97
CA VAL A 162 7.28 -6.98 -7.02
C VAL A 162 5.80 -6.70 -6.79
N GLY A 163 5.43 -5.43 -6.63
CA GLY A 163 4.06 -4.96 -6.49
C GLY A 163 3.19 -5.31 -7.70
N LEU A 164 3.74 -5.22 -8.92
CA LEU A 164 3.04 -5.62 -10.13
C LEU A 164 2.73 -7.13 -10.10
N GLY A 165 3.65 -7.94 -9.58
CA GLY A 165 3.39 -9.36 -9.29
C GLY A 165 2.24 -9.57 -8.30
N VAL A 166 2.16 -8.76 -7.25
CA VAL A 166 1.03 -8.77 -6.30
C VAL A 166 -0.27 -8.36 -6.98
N LEU A 167 -0.28 -7.34 -7.84
CA LEU A 167 -1.48 -6.95 -8.61
C LEU A 167 -1.95 -8.05 -9.56
N VAL A 168 -1.02 -8.79 -10.18
CA VAL A 168 -1.37 -9.98 -10.99
C VAL A 168 -2.04 -11.04 -10.11
N TYR A 169 -1.57 -11.25 -8.88
CA TYR A 169 -2.22 -12.14 -7.92
C TYR A 169 -3.63 -11.66 -7.53
N LEU A 170 -3.81 -10.36 -7.28
CA LEU A 170 -5.13 -9.75 -7.00
C LEU A 170 -6.08 -9.92 -8.19
N PHE A 171 -5.59 -9.69 -9.40
CA PHE A 171 -6.35 -9.90 -10.63
C PHE A 171 -6.81 -11.36 -10.78
N LYS A 172 -5.91 -12.33 -10.57
CA LYS A 172 -6.26 -13.77 -10.58
C LYS A 172 -7.30 -14.10 -9.51
N THR A 173 -7.17 -13.52 -8.32
CA THR A 173 -8.16 -13.68 -7.25
C THR A 173 -9.53 -13.14 -7.65
N ALA A 174 -9.58 -12.03 -8.38
CA ALA A 174 -10.82 -11.46 -8.93
C ALA A 174 -11.43 -12.25 -10.09
N GLN A 175 -10.75 -13.27 -10.62
CA GLN A 175 -11.31 -14.19 -11.62
C GLN A 175 -12.13 -15.33 -10.99
N VAL A 176 -11.94 -15.59 -9.69
CA VAL A 176 -12.67 -16.64 -8.97
C VAL A 176 -14.06 -16.14 -8.61
N SER A 177 -15.10 -16.95 -8.83
CA SER A 177 -16.51 -16.59 -8.60
C SER A 177 -16.85 -16.30 -7.14
N VAL A 178 -16.24 -17.03 -6.20
CA VAL A 178 -16.43 -16.85 -4.77
C VAL A 178 -15.08 -16.73 -4.08
N VAL A 179 -14.81 -15.57 -3.48
CA VAL A 179 -13.60 -15.31 -2.71
C VAL A 179 -13.87 -15.62 -1.25
N GLY A 180 -13.21 -16.66 -0.72
CA GLY A 180 -13.31 -17.01 0.70
C GLY A 180 -12.61 -15.97 1.60
N PRO A 181 -12.95 -15.91 2.91
CA PRO A 181 -12.41 -14.90 3.84
C PRO A 181 -10.88 -14.88 3.94
N SER A 182 -10.22 -16.05 3.87
CA SER A 182 -8.76 -16.14 3.89
C SER A 182 -8.12 -15.52 2.65
N ARG A 183 -8.66 -15.78 1.46
CA ARG A 183 -8.14 -15.21 0.20
C ARG A 183 -8.39 -13.70 0.12
N LEU A 184 -9.50 -13.23 0.69
CA LEU A 184 -9.77 -11.79 0.83
C LEU A 184 -8.75 -11.13 1.75
N ALA A 185 -8.42 -11.74 2.89
CA ALA A 185 -7.39 -11.23 3.81
C ALA A 185 -6.01 -11.15 3.14
N THR A 186 -5.62 -12.17 2.37
CA THR A 186 -4.36 -12.12 1.57
C THR A 186 -4.39 -11.03 0.51
N ALA A 187 -5.55 -10.81 -0.13
CA ALA A 187 -5.73 -9.73 -1.10
C ALA A 187 -5.62 -8.35 -0.45
N GLU A 188 -6.16 -8.18 0.76
CA GLU A 188 -6.02 -6.95 1.56
C GLU A 188 -4.55 -6.69 1.93
N SER A 189 -3.81 -7.72 2.36
CA SER A 189 -2.35 -7.63 2.55
C SER A 189 -1.63 -7.15 1.30
N GLY A 190 -1.97 -7.72 0.14
CA GLY A 190 -1.36 -7.33 -1.13
C GLY A 190 -1.68 -5.88 -1.54
N ALA A 191 -2.90 -5.42 -1.28
CA ALA A 191 -3.29 -4.03 -1.50
C ALA A 191 -2.51 -3.09 -0.55
N CYS A 192 -2.37 -3.43 0.73
CA CYS A 192 -1.57 -2.67 1.68
C CYS A 192 -0.10 -2.57 1.25
N PHE A 193 0.48 -3.64 0.71
CA PHE A 193 1.83 -3.61 0.15
C PHE A 193 1.93 -2.62 -1.01
N TRP A 194 1.00 -2.65 -1.96
CA TRP A 194 0.99 -1.69 -3.08
C TRP A 194 0.87 -0.24 -2.61
N HIS A 195 0.00 0.04 -1.64
CA HIS A 195 -0.15 1.37 -1.05
C HIS A 195 1.11 1.84 -0.32
N MET A 196 1.85 0.93 0.34
CA MET A 196 3.12 1.28 0.94
C MET A 196 4.16 1.67 -0.11
N VAL A 197 4.26 0.92 -1.21
CA VAL A 197 5.16 1.25 -2.32
C VAL A 197 4.82 2.62 -2.92
N ASP A 198 3.54 2.90 -3.14
CA ASP A 198 3.05 4.22 -3.58
C ASP A 198 3.45 5.35 -2.61
N LEU A 199 3.28 5.13 -1.30
CA LEU A 199 3.67 6.09 -0.26
C LEU A 199 5.18 6.38 -0.31
N LEU A 200 6.03 5.36 -0.49
CA LEU A 200 7.47 5.55 -0.65
C LEU A 200 7.77 6.48 -1.82
N TRP A 201 7.07 6.34 -2.95
CA TRP A 201 7.26 7.24 -4.09
C TRP A 201 6.85 8.68 -3.77
N VAL A 202 5.73 8.87 -3.08
CA VAL A 202 5.24 10.18 -2.64
C VAL A 202 6.26 10.89 -1.74
N VAL A 203 7.13 10.16 -1.04
CA VAL A 203 8.25 10.72 -0.26
C VAL A 203 9.50 10.92 -1.12
N ILE A 204 9.84 9.98 -1.99
CA ILE A 204 11.01 10.04 -2.89
C ILE A 204 10.91 11.22 -3.85
N PHE A 205 9.74 11.42 -4.46
CA PHE A 205 9.51 12.48 -5.44
C PHE A 205 9.88 13.88 -4.90
N PRO A 206 9.32 14.38 -3.79
CA PRO A 206 9.68 15.70 -3.30
C PRO A 206 11.14 15.77 -2.83
N LEU A 207 11.65 14.69 -2.24
CA LEU A 207 13.02 14.63 -1.72
C LEU A 207 14.08 14.75 -2.83
N ILE A 208 13.80 14.22 -4.02
CA ILE A 208 14.70 14.27 -5.19
C ILE A 208 14.37 15.44 -6.13
N TYR A 209 13.09 15.76 -6.35
CA TYR A 209 12.67 16.70 -7.41
C TYR A 209 12.20 18.07 -6.91
N LEU A 210 11.71 18.22 -5.67
CA LEU A 210 11.14 19.48 -5.18
C LEU A 210 11.97 20.20 -4.13
N LEU A 211 12.68 19.46 -3.27
CA LEU A 211 13.54 20.07 -2.25
C LEU A 211 14.72 20.74 -2.96
N THR A 212 14.76 22.07 -3.01
CA THR A 212 15.90 22.89 -3.48
C THR A 212 16.67 23.47 -2.32
#